data_AF-A0A229GHV5-F1
#
_entry.id   AF-A0A229GHV5-F1
#
_cell.length_a   1.000
_cell.length_b   1.000
_cell.length_c   1.000
_cell.angle_alpha   90.00
_cell.angle_beta   90.00
_cell.angle_gamma   90.00
#
_symmetry.space_group_name_H-M   'P 1'
#
loop_
_entity.id
_entity.type
_entity.pdbx_description
1 polymer ?
#
loop_
_entity_poly.entity_id
_entity_poly.type
_entity_poly.pdbx_seq_one_letter_code
_entity_poly.pdbx_strand_id
1 'polypeptide(L)'
;MPTSSRAPKRRTAAPLAASAALLLAALLSAAPAHAAPTADRDDDTPKPPAKMSDVGGERLGRAGTQVSLKGGAPELPKGLSGLSWMVADAESGDVLAAHNAHWKLPPASTLKMLFADTVLPKLPKDREHKVAPSDLAGMGAGSSLVGVKENLTYSVHDLWLGVFLRSGNDAVHVLSAMNGGKGKTVQEMQAHAEQLNALDTHVVTPDGYDEKGQVSSAYDLTLFARSGLQKADFREYCSTATAKFPGEYKKDKKNKGKKKRESFGIQNTNRLLTGYEVPQYKGIAGVKNGYTTHAGSTFTGVAQHGDRVLLVTVMNPQKEEANEVYKETSKLFDWGFKAADKVEPVGTLVRPGPKGLESGSGSDGAGGSGKKTGDHAQAAVSPGEDGSGSGGMWTAVGVTGGSLVLLGGVAYAVHRRWPLPELVRRRSRG
;
A
#
# COMPACT_ATOMS: atom_id res chain seq x y z
N MET A 1 9.63 -67.06 56.37
CA MET A 1 9.76 -67.86 55.13
C MET A 1 9.93 -66.89 53.93
N PRO A 2 10.43 -67.36 52.76
CA PRO A 2 11.06 -66.50 51.71
C PRO A 2 10.07 -66.12 50.57
N THR A 3 10.39 -65.45 49.46
CA THR A 3 11.65 -65.14 48.69
C THR A 3 11.70 -63.64 48.25
N SER A 4 12.86 -62.96 48.14
CA SER A 4 13.95 -63.04 47.12
C SER A 4 13.48 -62.70 45.68
N SER A 5 14.19 -62.01 44.78
CA SER A 5 15.62 -61.57 44.67
C SER A 5 15.73 -60.45 43.56
N ARG A 6 16.78 -59.66 43.27
CA ARG A 6 18.13 -59.32 43.83
C ARG A 6 18.78 -58.22 42.93
N ALA A 7 19.65 -57.33 43.43
CA ALA A 7 20.45 -56.36 42.63
C ALA A 7 21.93 -56.79 42.46
N PRO A 8 22.69 -56.29 41.44
CA PRO A 8 23.89 -55.48 41.79
C PRO A 8 24.47 -54.47 40.74
N LYS A 9 25.04 -53.38 41.28
CA LYS A 9 26.33 -52.66 40.98
C LYS A 9 27.00 -52.61 39.58
N ARG A 10 27.31 -51.36 39.18
CA ARG A 10 28.49 -50.78 38.45
C ARG A 10 29.61 -51.71 37.92
N ARG A 11 30.15 -51.36 36.73
CA ARG A 11 31.61 -51.20 36.48
C ARG A 11 31.91 -50.32 35.25
N THR A 12 33.15 -49.84 35.14
CA THR A 12 33.68 -48.95 34.09
C THR A 12 34.98 -49.52 33.51
N ALA A 13 35.15 -49.53 32.19
CA ALA A 13 36.45 -49.75 31.53
C ALA A 13 36.48 -49.26 30.08
N ALA A 14 37.59 -48.65 29.71
CA ALA A 14 38.20 -48.62 28.37
C ALA A 14 39.61 -49.29 28.53
N PRO A 15 40.49 -49.43 27.52
CA PRO A 15 40.39 -49.03 26.11
C PRO A 15 40.79 -50.18 25.15
N LEU A 16 41.02 -49.87 23.87
CA LEU A 16 42.06 -50.51 23.04
C LEU A 16 42.44 -49.60 21.86
N ALA A 17 43.65 -49.76 21.32
CA ALA A 17 44.22 -48.91 20.28
C ALA A 17 44.77 -49.75 19.12
N ALA A 18 44.86 -49.14 17.94
CA ALA A 18 45.58 -49.67 16.77
C ALA A 18 46.19 -48.52 15.96
N SER A 19 47.45 -48.66 15.55
CA SER A 19 48.19 -47.66 14.78
C SER A 19 49.18 -48.30 13.81
N ALA A 20 49.00 -48.09 12.51
CA ALA A 20 50.00 -48.17 11.45
C ALA A 20 49.41 -47.41 10.24
N ALA A 21 49.94 -46.30 9.72
CA ALA A 21 51.32 -45.90 9.40
C ALA A 21 51.85 -46.56 8.11
N LEU A 22 51.84 -45.79 7.01
CA LEU A 22 52.62 -46.02 5.80
C LEU A 22 52.98 -44.66 5.17
N LEU A 23 54.10 -44.61 4.46
CA LEU A 23 54.84 -43.40 4.04
C LEU A 23 54.48 -43.02 2.59
N LEU A 24 54.16 -41.77 2.25
CA LEU A 24 54.99 -40.54 2.17
C LEU A 24 55.84 -40.48 0.89
N ALA A 25 55.38 -39.70 -0.11
CA ALA A 25 56.19 -39.08 -1.17
C ALA A 25 55.37 -38.08 -2.04
N ALA A 26 55.57 -36.78 -1.83
CA ALA A 26 55.29 -35.70 -2.81
C ALA A 26 56.09 -34.45 -2.41
N LEU A 27 56.68 -33.75 -3.38
CA LEU A 27 57.66 -32.68 -3.13
C LEU A 27 57.04 -31.28 -3.15
N LEU A 28 57.70 -30.33 -2.48
CA LEU A 28 57.35 -28.90 -2.57
C LEU A 28 57.73 -28.36 -3.96
N SER A 29 56.74 -27.85 -4.68
CA SER A 29 56.92 -26.97 -5.84
C SER A 29 56.06 -25.72 -5.65
N ALA A 30 56.63 -24.64 -5.11
CA ALA A 30 55.93 -23.38 -4.96
C ALA A 30 55.83 -22.67 -6.33
N ALA A 31 54.64 -22.70 -6.92
CA ALA A 31 54.30 -21.88 -8.09
C ALA A 31 53.69 -20.54 -7.64
N PRO A 32 53.93 -19.43 -8.34
CA PRO A 32 53.41 -18.12 -7.92
C PRO A 32 51.88 -18.09 -8.05
N ALA A 33 51.23 -17.52 -7.03
CA ALA A 33 49.80 -17.27 -7.03
C ALA A 33 49.43 -16.34 -8.18
N HIS A 34 49.02 -16.91 -9.30
CA HIS A 34 48.36 -16.17 -10.35
C HIS A 34 47.03 -15.71 -9.77
N ALA A 35 46.86 -14.40 -9.63
CA ALA A 35 45.54 -13.84 -9.39
C ALA A 35 44.65 -14.29 -10.55
N ALA A 36 43.68 -15.14 -10.27
CA ALA A 36 42.58 -15.36 -11.20
C ALA A 36 42.00 -13.98 -11.54
N PRO A 37 41.65 -13.69 -12.81
CA PRO A 37 40.96 -12.45 -13.13
C PRO A 37 39.76 -12.36 -12.19
N THR A 38 39.53 -11.18 -11.61
CA THR A 38 38.32 -10.93 -10.84
C THR A 38 37.15 -11.09 -11.80
N ALA A 39 36.53 -12.27 -11.79
CA ALA A 39 35.25 -12.47 -12.41
C ALA A 39 34.35 -11.38 -11.86
N ASP A 40 33.77 -10.58 -12.76
CA ASP A 40 32.75 -9.62 -12.38
C ASP A 40 31.72 -10.38 -11.54
N ARG A 41 31.36 -9.81 -10.39
CA ARG A 41 30.25 -10.36 -9.62
C ARG A 41 29.03 -10.15 -10.47
N ASP A 42 28.54 -11.23 -11.09
CA ASP A 42 27.26 -11.21 -11.77
C ASP A 42 26.24 -10.61 -10.81
N ASP A 43 25.67 -9.48 -11.24
CA ASP A 43 24.70 -8.76 -10.46
C ASP A 43 23.40 -9.58 -10.50
N ASP A 44 23.22 -10.42 -9.48
CA ASP A 44 22.08 -11.31 -9.24
C ASP A 44 20.75 -10.53 -9.05
N THR A 45 20.79 -9.19 -8.99
CA THR A 45 19.55 -8.40 -8.99
C THR A 45 18.75 -8.68 -10.28
N PRO A 46 17.42 -8.88 -10.17
CA PRO A 46 16.57 -9.01 -11.34
C PRO A 46 16.70 -7.81 -12.27
N LYS A 47 16.64 -8.05 -13.58
CA LYS A 47 16.81 -7.00 -14.61
C LYS A 47 15.46 -6.74 -15.31
N PRO A 48 15.07 -5.47 -15.51
CA PRO A 48 13.80 -5.12 -16.16
C PRO A 48 13.79 -5.53 -17.65
N PRO A 49 12.62 -5.80 -18.24
CA PRO A 49 12.49 -5.99 -19.68
C PRO A 49 13.01 -4.77 -20.46
N ALA A 50 13.72 -5.01 -21.56
CA ALA A 50 14.30 -3.94 -22.40
C ALA A 50 13.26 -3.00 -23.04
N LYS A 51 11.99 -3.43 -23.10
CA LYS A 51 10.81 -2.61 -23.40
C LYS A 51 9.67 -3.04 -22.49
N MET A 52 8.95 -2.06 -21.93
CA MET A 52 7.73 -2.27 -21.14
C MET A 52 6.56 -1.51 -21.78
N SER A 53 5.41 -1.40 -21.11
CA SER A 53 4.27 -0.62 -21.62
C SER A 53 4.61 0.88 -21.76
N ASP A 54 3.97 1.56 -22.72
CA ASP A 54 4.11 2.99 -23.00
C ASP A 54 2.89 3.83 -22.53
N VAL A 55 1.95 3.20 -21.81
CA VAL A 55 0.74 3.86 -21.29
C VAL A 55 1.11 5.03 -20.38
N GLY A 56 0.70 6.24 -20.75
CA GLY A 56 1.06 7.46 -20.02
C GLY A 56 2.35 8.14 -20.49
N GLY A 57 3.11 7.53 -21.40
CA GLY A 57 4.22 8.19 -22.10
C GLY A 57 5.40 7.27 -22.40
N GLU A 58 5.97 7.42 -23.59
CA GLU A 58 7.06 6.58 -24.12
C GLU A 58 8.28 6.45 -23.19
N ARG A 59 8.56 7.48 -22.37
CA ARG A 59 9.64 7.43 -21.37
C ARG A 59 9.38 6.42 -20.25
N LEU A 60 8.12 6.25 -19.82
CA LEU A 60 7.76 5.36 -18.70
C LEU A 60 8.05 3.89 -19.04
N GLY A 61 7.94 3.52 -20.32
CA GLY A 61 8.24 2.18 -20.84
C GLY A 61 9.72 1.86 -21.02
N ARG A 62 10.62 2.82 -20.75
CA ARG A 62 12.07 2.64 -20.82
C ARG A 62 12.61 2.16 -19.45
N ALA A 63 13.55 1.23 -19.49
CA ALA A 63 14.27 0.78 -18.30
C ALA A 63 15.11 1.90 -17.66
N GLY A 64 15.42 1.76 -16.38
CA GLY A 64 16.18 2.72 -15.59
C GLY A 64 15.36 3.92 -15.10
N THR A 65 16.06 4.91 -14.55
CA THR A 65 15.45 6.09 -13.93
C THR A 65 15.07 7.14 -14.96
N GLN A 66 13.83 7.60 -14.90
CA GLN A 66 13.26 8.66 -15.73
C GLN A 66 12.97 9.89 -14.86
N VAL A 67 13.65 11.00 -15.13
CA VAL A 67 13.40 12.32 -14.53
C VAL A 67 13.75 13.42 -15.54
N SER A 68 13.19 14.62 -15.38
CA SER A 68 13.50 15.79 -16.22
C SER A 68 13.71 17.03 -15.35
N LEU A 69 14.91 17.19 -14.79
CA LEU A 69 15.25 18.29 -13.88
C LEU A 69 15.37 19.62 -14.64
N LYS A 70 14.67 20.68 -14.18
CA LYS A 70 14.91 22.07 -14.58
C LYS A 70 15.99 22.71 -13.68
N GLY A 71 16.41 23.93 -14.03
CA GLY A 71 17.37 24.69 -13.24
C GLY A 71 16.92 24.88 -11.78
N GLY A 72 17.79 24.56 -10.82
CA GLY A 72 17.49 24.68 -9.38
C GLY A 72 16.57 23.61 -8.80
N ALA A 73 16.28 22.53 -9.54
CA ALA A 73 15.68 21.32 -9.00
C ALA A 73 16.68 20.52 -8.14
N PRO A 74 16.23 19.80 -7.09
CA PRO A 74 17.10 18.91 -6.32
C PRO A 74 17.43 17.64 -7.12
N GLU A 75 18.65 17.12 -6.94
CA GLU A 75 19.00 15.76 -7.38
C GLU A 75 18.05 14.72 -6.78
N LEU A 76 17.77 13.64 -7.52
CA LEU A 76 17.08 12.48 -6.97
C LEU A 76 17.88 11.88 -5.79
N PRO A 77 17.19 11.34 -4.76
CA PRO A 77 17.85 10.79 -3.59
C PRO A 77 18.72 9.58 -3.97
N LYS A 78 19.96 9.55 -3.49
CA LYS A 78 20.95 8.51 -3.81
C LYS A 78 20.69 7.24 -2.99
N GLY A 79 20.98 6.09 -3.60
CA GLY A 79 20.82 4.79 -2.93
C GLY A 79 19.36 4.38 -2.67
N LEU A 80 18.46 4.70 -3.59
CA LEU A 80 17.23 3.93 -3.80
C LEU A 80 17.59 2.54 -4.34
N SER A 81 16.79 1.53 -4.01
CA SER A 81 16.99 0.12 -4.34
C SER A 81 15.70 -0.60 -4.75
N GLY A 82 14.54 0.07 -4.74
CA GLY A 82 13.29 -0.46 -5.30
C GLY A 82 13.44 -0.81 -6.78
N LEU A 83 13.20 -2.08 -7.14
CA LEU A 83 13.21 -2.57 -8.52
C LEU A 83 12.28 -1.76 -9.44
N SER A 84 11.16 -1.27 -8.91
CA SER A 84 10.28 -0.31 -9.60
C SER A 84 9.75 0.73 -8.61
N TRP A 85 9.71 2.00 -9.00
CA TRP A 85 9.09 3.07 -8.21
C TRP A 85 8.58 4.22 -9.08
N MET A 86 7.67 5.02 -8.53
CA MET A 86 7.13 6.21 -9.20
C MET A 86 6.74 7.31 -8.21
N VAL A 87 6.90 8.57 -8.62
CA VAL A 87 6.43 9.79 -7.95
C VAL A 87 5.52 10.54 -8.91
N ALA A 88 4.26 10.76 -8.53
CA ALA A 88 3.28 11.45 -9.37
C ALA A 88 2.44 12.46 -8.59
N ASP A 89 2.00 13.52 -9.27
CA ASP A 89 0.95 14.39 -8.76
C ASP A 89 -0.40 13.66 -8.79
N ALA A 90 -1.12 13.72 -7.68
CA ALA A 90 -2.38 12.98 -7.52
C ALA A 90 -3.56 13.66 -8.24
N GLU A 91 -3.49 14.98 -8.46
CA GLU A 91 -4.59 15.79 -9.00
C GLU A 91 -4.47 15.93 -10.52
N SER A 92 -3.35 16.46 -11.04
CA SER A 92 -3.11 16.51 -12.49
C SER A 92 -2.88 15.12 -13.07
N GLY A 93 -2.11 14.29 -12.35
CA GLY A 93 -1.63 12.98 -12.79
C GLY A 93 -0.20 12.97 -13.31
N ASP A 94 0.49 14.12 -13.32
CA ASP A 94 1.83 14.23 -13.88
C ASP A 94 2.84 13.34 -13.16
N VAL A 95 3.56 12.51 -13.90
CA VAL A 95 4.64 11.68 -13.35
C VAL A 95 5.91 12.52 -13.29
N LEU A 96 6.34 12.84 -12.07
CA LEU A 96 7.48 13.72 -11.80
C LEU A 96 8.82 12.99 -11.98
N ALA A 97 8.87 11.72 -11.55
CA ALA A 97 9.95 10.79 -11.80
C ALA A 97 9.48 9.34 -11.65
N ALA A 98 10.16 8.41 -12.30
CA ALA A 98 9.94 6.98 -12.14
C ALA A 98 11.23 6.16 -12.33
N HIS A 99 11.19 4.90 -11.97
CA HIS A 99 12.20 3.89 -12.31
C HIS A 99 11.48 2.59 -12.66
N ASN A 100 11.70 2.07 -13.87
CA ASN A 100 11.05 0.87 -14.38
C ASN A 100 9.52 0.86 -14.17
N ALA A 101 8.82 1.96 -14.53
CA ALA A 101 7.44 2.24 -14.11
C ALA A 101 6.45 1.10 -14.43
N HIS A 102 6.62 0.48 -15.60
CA HIS A 102 5.79 -0.59 -16.15
C HIS A 102 6.39 -2.00 -15.98
N TRP A 103 7.32 -2.18 -15.04
CA TRP A 103 7.85 -3.52 -14.78
C TRP A 103 6.84 -4.36 -14.01
N LYS A 104 6.33 -5.39 -14.68
CA LYS A 104 5.43 -6.41 -14.13
C LYS A 104 6.14 -7.19 -13.01
N LEU A 105 5.78 -6.88 -11.76
CA LEU A 105 6.30 -7.46 -10.53
C LEU A 105 5.14 -7.96 -9.64
N PRO A 106 5.33 -8.95 -8.75
CA PRO A 106 4.28 -9.37 -7.83
C PRO A 106 3.89 -8.20 -6.88
N PRO A 107 2.60 -7.87 -6.72
CA PRO A 107 2.18 -6.66 -6.00
C PRO A 107 2.18 -6.81 -4.47
N ALA A 108 2.17 -8.03 -3.95
CA ALA A 108 1.72 -8.35 -2.59
C ALA A 108 0.37 -7.68 -2.26
N SER A 109 0.11 -7.43 -0.97
CA SER A 109 -1.13 -6.81 -0.49
C SER A 109 -1.40 -5.37 -0.98
N THR A 110 -0.56 -4.75 -1.80
CA THR A 110 -0.94 -3.49 -2.48
C THR A 110 -2.05 -3.70 -3.51
N LEU A 111 -2.20 -4.91 -4.07
CA LEU A 111 -3.33 -5.27 -4.93
C LEU A 111 -4.70 -5.13 -4.23
N LYS A 112 -4.74 -5.12 -2.89
CA LYS A 112 -5.95 -4.82 -2.11
C LYS A 112 -6.51 -3.41 -2.40
N MET A 113 -5.72 -2.50 -2.98
CA MET A 113 -6.22 -1.21 -3.51
C MET A 113 -7.21 -1.42 -4.65
N LEU A 114 -6.87 -2.26 -5.65
CA LEU A 114 -7.77 -2.61 -6.76
C LEU A 114 -9.03 -3.32 -6.25
N PHE A 115 -8.87 -4.24 -5.30
CA PHE A 115 -10.00 -4.93 -4.65
C PHE A 115 -10.95 -3.94 -3.96
N ALA A 116 -10.41 -3.01 -3.16
CA ALA A 116 -11.21 -1.96 -2.53
C ALA A 116 -11.87 -1.04 -3.57
N ASP A 117 -11.14 -0.64 -4.62
CA ASP A 117 -11.66 0.23 -5.67
C ASP A 117 -12.82 -0.39 -6.45
N THR A 118 -12.76 -1.72 -6.65
CA THR A 118 -13.76 -2.54 -7.36
C THR A 118 -14.98 -2.88 -6.49
N VAL A 119 -14.78 -3.31 -5.24
CA VAL A 119 -15.80 -3.98 -4.42
C VAL A 119 -16.46 -3.04 -3.40
N LEU A 120 -15.75 -2.04 -2.87
CA LEU A 120 -16.31 -1.11 -1.89
C LEU A 120 -17.61 -0.43 -2.37
N PRO A 121 -17.73 0.05 -3.62
CA PRO A 121 -18.98 0.67 -4.10
C PRO A 121 -20.21 -0.25 -4.16
N LYS A 122 -20.04 -1.56 -3.94
CA LYS A 122 -21.10 -2.58 -4.05
C LYS A 122 -21.65 -3.06 -2.71
N LEU A 123 -20.97 -2.72 -1.60
CA LEU A 123 -21.27 -3.25 -0.27
C LEU A 123 -21.47 -2.09 0.74
N PRO A 124 -22.72 -1.80 1.15
CA PRO A 124 -23.01 -0.78 2.16
C PRO A 124 -22.33 -1.08 3.50
N LYS A 125 -21.77 -0.04 4.16
CA LYS A 125 -21.00 -0.13 5.42
C LYS A 125 -21.71 -0.88 6.55
N ASP A 126 -23.00 -0.64 6.67
CA ASP A 126 -23.92 -1.14 7.68
C ASP A 126 -24.43 -2.57 7.41
N ARG A 127 -24.24 -3.08 6.18
CA ARG A 127 -24.61 -4.45 5.84
C ARG A 127 -23.82 -5.44 6.70
N GLU A 128 -24.53 -6.25 7.46
CA GLU A 128 -23.96 -7.39 8.18
C GLU A 128 -23.87 -8.65 7.32
N HIS A 129 -22.90 -9.52 7.63
CA HIS A 129 -22.76 -10.86 7.08
C HIS A 129 -22.34 -11.85 8.16
N LYS A 130 -23.04 -12.99 8.25
CA LYS A 130 -22.65 -14.11 9.12
C LYS A 130 -21.72 -15.04 8.34
N VAL A 131 -20.45 -15.06 8.73
CA VAL A 131 -19.38 -15.79 8.05
C VAL A 131 -19.65 -17.30 8.10
N ALA A 132 -19.73 -17.93 6.94
CA ALA A 132 -19.74 -19.39 6.82
C ALA A 132 -18.30 -19.94 6.75
N PRO A 133 -18.05 -21.21 7.11
CA PRO A 133 -16.72 -21.83 6.97
C PRO A 133 -16.16 -21.77 5.54
N SER A 134 -17.04 -21.81 4.53
CA SER A 134 -16.72 -21.61 3.11
C SER A 134 -16.08 -20.26 2.81
N ASP A 135 -16.43 -19.22 3.55
CA ASP A 135 -16.01 -17.85 3.30
C ASP A 135 -14.58 -17.58 3.77
N LEU A 136 -13.98 -18.54 4.48
CA LEU A 136 -12.59 -18.55 4.94
C LEU A 136 -11.75 -19.65 4.25
N ALA A 137 -12.34 -20.41 3.33
CA ALA A 137 -11.66 -21.48 2.60
C ALA A 137 -10.63 -20.93 1.60
N GLY A 138 -9.59 -21.72 1.33
CA GLY A 138 -8.61 -21.44 0.28
C GLY A 138 -7.67 -20.26 0.53
N MET A 139 -7.54 -19.76 1.77
CA MET A 139 -6.48 -18.82 2.13
C MET A 139 -5.10 -19.48 2.08
N GLY A 140 -4.10 -18.75 1.61
CA GLY A 140 -2.71 -19.21 1.56
C GLY A 140 -2.06 -19.35 2.94
N ALA A 141 -1.05 -20.21 3.04
CA ALA A 141 -0.30 -20.38 4.29
C ALA A 141 0.49 -19.11 4.61
N GLY A 142 0.51 -18.69 5.88
CA GLY A 142 1.18 -17.44 6.29
C GLY A 142 0.45 -16.16 5.88
N SER A 143 -0.76 -16.24 5.32
CA SER A 143 -1.61 -15.07 5.05
C SER A 143 -1.72 -14.13 6.27
N SER A 144 -1.69 -12.82 6.03
CA SER A 144 -2.07 -11.83 7.04
C SER A 144 -3.56 -11.96 7.36
N LEU A 145 -3.91 -11.98 8.65
CA LEU A 145 -5.30 -12.11 9.13
C LEU A 145 -5.64 -10.94 10.07
N VAL A 146 -6.86 -10.44 10.00
CA VAL A 146 -7.39 -9.52 11.04
C VAL A 146 -7.88 -10.31 12.26
N GLY A 147 -8.43 -11.51 12.07
CA GLY A 147 -9.02 -12.35 13.12
C GLY A 147 -10.51 -12.63 12.92
N VAL A 148 -10.99 -12.69 11.68
CA VAL A 148 -12.35 -13.14 11.36
C VAL A 148 -12.54 -14.60 11.84
N LYS A 149 -13.74 -14.92 12.30
CA LYS A 149 -14.15 -16.28 12.68
C LYS A 149 -15.43 -16.67 11.96
N GLU A 150 -15.49 -17.91 11.52
CA GLU A 150 -16.73 -18.54 11.09
C GLU A 150 -17.81 -18.49 12.18
N ASN A 151 -19.06 -18.60 11.75
CA ASN A 151 -20.27 -18.57 12.57
C ASN A 151 -20.52 -17.26 13.34
N LEU A 152 -19.64 -16.26 13.24
CA LEU A 152 -19.83 -14.90 13.75
C LEU A 152 -20.27 -13.92 12.65
N THR A 153 -21.01 -12.89 13.04
CA THR A 153 -21.46 -11.80 12.17
C THR A 153 -20.45 -10.67 12.13
N TYR A 154 -20.21 -10.01 11.00
CA TYR A 154 -19.39 -8.80 10.88
C TYR A 154 -20.10 -7.78 9.99
N SER A 155 -19.92 -6.49 10.27
CA SER A 155 -20.33 -5.45 9.32
C SER A 155 -19.30 -5.34 8.19
N VAL A 156 -19.73 -4.85 7.03
CA VAL A 156 -18.82 -4.50 5.93
C VAL A 156 -17.78 -3.46 6.38
N HIS A 157 -18.14 -2.54 7.28
CA HIS A 157 -17.22 -1.59 7.89
C HIS A 157 -16.11 -2.27 8.71
N ASP A 158 -16.44 -3.25 9.56
CA ASP A 158 -15.43 -4.05 10.29
C ASP A 158 -14.46 -4.71 9.32
N LEU A 159 -14.99 -5.35 8.27
CA LEU A 159 -14.20 -6.09 7.30
C LEU A 159 -13.23 -5.15 6.55
N TRP A 160 -13.68 -3.98 6.08
CA TRP A 160 -12.78 -3.01 5.43
C TRP A 160 -11.71 -2.46 6.37
N LEU A 161 -12.00 -2.22 7.66
CA LEU A 161 -10.97 -1.91 8.65
C LEU A 161 -9.94 -3.05 8.76
N GLY A 162 -10.37 -4.31 8.69
CA GLY A 162 -9.47 -5.47 8.63
C GLY A 162 -8.60 -5.52 7.37
N VAL A 163 -9.17 -5.23 6.21
CA VAL A 163 -8.46 -5.17 4.92
C VAL A 163 -7.38 -4.09 4.93
N PHE A 164 -7.70 -2.86 5.33
CA PHE A 164 -6.75 -1.75 5.29
C PHE A 164 -5.73 -1.80 6.44
N LEU A 165 -6.18 -1.90 7.70
CA LEU A 165 -5.25 -1.79 8.83
C LEU A 165 -4.39 -3.04 8.95
N ARG A 166 -5.00 -4.23 8.97
CA ARG A 166 -4.30 -5.50 9.23
C ARG A 166 -3.92 -6.29 7.99
N SER A 167 -4.23 -5.78 6.79
CA SER A 167 -3.98 -6.48 5.53
C SER A 167 -4.71 -7.84 5.44
N GLY A 168 -5.83 -7.99 6.16
CA GLY A 168 -6.48 -9.28 6.42
C GLY A 168 -7.02 -9.96 5.16
N ASN A 169 -6.41 -11.07 4.75
CA ASN A 169 -6.89 -11.92 3.66
C ASN A 169 -8.22 -12.58 4.04
N ASP A 170 -8.43 -12.87 5.33
CA ASP A 170 -9.71 -13.34 5.89
C ASP A 170 -10.86 -12.36 5.65
N ALA A 171 -10.62 -11.06 5.86
CA ALA A 171 -11.60 -10.03 5.53
C ALA A 171 -11.84 -9.90 4.01
N VAL A 172 -10.79 -10.02 3.18
CA VAL A 172 -10.92 -10.04 1.71
C VAL A 172 -11.72 -11.25 1.22
N HIS A 173 -11.50 -12.44 1.78
CA HIS A 173 -12.22 -13.67 1.39
C HIS A 173 -13.71 -13.54 1.72
N VAL A 174 -14.08 -13.03 2.90
CA VAL A 174 -15.50 -12.79 3.27
C VAL A 174 -16.14 -11.73 2.37
N LEU A 175 -15.49 -10.58 2.15
CA LEU A 175 -16.01 -9.55 1.25
C LEU A 175 -16.13 -10.06 -0.20
N SER A 176 -15.22 -10.94 -0.64
CA SER A 176 -15.32 -11.63 -1.93
C SER A 176 -16.51 -12.59 -1.98
N ALA A 177 -16.79 -13.35 -0.91
CA ALA A 177 -17.97 -14.20 -0.81
C ALA A 177 -19.26 -13.36 -0.88
N MET A 178 -19.34 -12.25 -0.14
CA MET A 178 -20.46 -11.29 -0.19
C MET A 178 -20.68 -10.66 -1.58
N ASN A 179 -19.63 -10.59 -2.39
CA ASN A 179 -19.65 -10.09 -3.77
C ASN A 179 -19.98 -11.18 -4.83
N GLY A 180 -20.17 -12.45 -4.41
CA GLY A 180 -20.46 -13.58 -5.30
C GLY A 180 -19.28 -14.53 -5.56
N GLY A 181 -18.29 -14.56 -4.67
CA GLY A 181 -17.17 -15.51 -4.65
C GLY A 181 -15.86 -15.01 -5.25
N LYS A 182 -14.76 -15.73 -5.00
CA LYS A 182 -13.39 -15.42 -5.51
C LYS A 182 -13.38 -15.24 -7.02
N GLY A 183 -13.97 -16.17 -7.78
CA GLY A 183 -13.95 -16.15 -9.26
C GLY A 183 -14.56 -14.89 -9.85
N LYS A 184 -15.81 -14.56 -9.48
CA LYS A 184 -16.49 -13.32 -9.90
C LYS A 184 -15.70 -12.08 -9.47
N THR A 185 -15.18 -12.06 -8.25
CA THR A 185 -14.42 -10.92 -7.72
C THR A 185 -13.12 -10.69 -8.51
N VAL A 186 -12.39 -11.75 -8.87
CA VAL A 186 -11.18 -11.66 -9.71
C VAL A 186 -11.52 -11.15 -11.12
N GLN A 187 -12.60 -11.65 -11.74
CA GLN A 187 -13.08 -11.17 -13.04
C GLN A 187 -13.43 -9.68 -13.01
N GLU A 188 -14.17 -9.24 -11.98
CA GLU A 188 -14.53 -7.82 -11.81
C GLU A 188 -13.31 -6.94 -11.54
N MET A 189 -12.31 -7.41 -10.78
CA MET A 189 -11.06 -6.67 -10.55
C MET A 189 -10.22 -6.54 -11.83
N GLN A 190 -10.13 -7.60 -12.63
CA GLN A 190 -9.42 -7.57 -13.91
C GLN A 190 -10.09 -6.59 -14.89
N ALA A 191 -11.42 -6.65 -15.03
CA ALA A 191 -12.18 -5.69 -15.85
C ALA A 191 -12.07 -4.25 -15.33
N HIS A 192 -11.99 -4.05 -14.01
CA HIS A 192 -11.79 -2.72 -13.41
C HIS A 192 -10.37 -2.18 -13.64
N ALA A 193 -9.33 -3.04 -13.60
CA ALA A 193 -7.98 -2.66 -14.00
C ALA A 193 -7.93 -2.21 -15.47
N GLU A 194 -8.56 -2.98 -16.37
CA GLU A 194 -8.70 -2.63 -17.78
C GLU A 194 -9.45 -1.29 -17.99
N GLN A 195 -10.53 -1.04 -17.23
CA GLN A 195 -11.25 0.25 -17.26
C GLN A 195 -10.37 1.45 -16.83
N LEU A 196 -9.41 1.22 -15.93
CA LEU A 196 -8.44 2.23 -15.50
C LEU A 196 -7.25 2.38 -16.48
N ASN A 197 -7.19 1.58 -17.56
CA ASN A 197 -6.03 1.40 -18.43
C ASN A 197 -4.77 0.89 -17.69
N ALA A 198 -4.96 0.12 -16.62
CA ALA A 198 -3.90 -0.54 -15.86
C ALA A 198 -3.54 -1.88 -16.55
N LEU A 199 -2.74 -1.80 -17.62
CA LEU A 199 -2.47 -2.91 -18.55
C LEU A 199 -1.25 -3.76 -18.17
N ASP A 200 -0.57 -3.43 -17.07
CA ASP A 200 0.48 -4.27 -16.52
C ASP A 200 -0.07 -5.42 -15.67
N THR A 201 -1.25 -5.21 -15.07
CA THR A 201 -1.84 -6.05 -14.02
C THR A 201 -2.52 -7.32 -14.54
N HIS A 202 -2.23 -8.44 -13.87
CA HIS A 202 -2.98 -9.68 -13.99
C HIS A 202 -3.41 -10.18 -12.60
N VAL A 203 -4.72 -10.30 -12.39
CA VAL A 203 -5.32 -10.68 -11.09
C VAL A 203 -5.57 -12.19 -11.03
N VAL A 204 -5.06 -12.85 -9.98
CA VAL A 204 -5.27 -14.28 -9.68
C VAL A 204 -5.95 -14.48 -8.32
N THR A 205 -5.66 -13.62 -7.34
CA THR A 205 -6.40 -13.51 -6.07
C THR A 205 -6.80 -12.07 -5.77
N PRO A 206 -7.92 -11.85 -5.05
CA PRO A 206 -8.34 -10.51 -4.65
C PRO A 206 -7.45 -9.87 -3.56
N ASP A 207 -6.59 -10.66 -2.90
CA ASP A 207 -5.78 -10.25 -1.75
C ASP A 207 -4.32 -9.92 -2.08
N GLY A 208 -3.84 -10.24 -3.29
CA GLY A 208 -2.44 -10.08 -3.67
C GLY A 208 -1.47 -11.07 -3.01
N TYR A 209 -1.94 -12.28 -2.64
CA TYR A 209 -1.07 -13.39 -2.21
C TYR A 209 -0.14 -13.87 -3.34
N ASP A 210 0.92 -14.63 -3.01
CA ASP A 210 1.84 -15.20 -4.00
C ASP A 210 1.17 -16.30 -4.84
N GLU A 211 0.88 -15.99 -6.10
CA GLU A 211 0.24 -16.88 -7.07
C GLU A 211 0.97 -16.81 -8.42
N LYS A 212 0.99 -17.92 -9.17
CA LYS A 212 1.69 -17.98 -10.46
C LYS A 212 1.04 -17.01 -11.48
N GLY A 213 1.81 -16.00 -11.90
CA GLY A 213 1.37 -15.00 -12.87
C GLY A 213 0.70 -13.77 -12.26
N GLN A 214 0.51 -13.70 -10.93
CA GLN A 214 -0.03 -12.51 -10.29
C GLN A 214 1.00 -11.37 -10.30
N VAL A 215 0.73 -10.33 -11.10
CA VAL A 215 1.63 -9.19 -11.31
C VAL A 215 0.85 -7.87 -11.39
N SER A 216 1.55 -6.77 -11.13
CA SER A 216 1.15 -5.39 -11.41
C SER A 216 2.44 -4.56 -11.64
N SER A 217 2.34 -3.25 -11.80
CA SER A 217 3.50 -2.35 -11.93
C SER A 217 3.38 -1.15 -11.00
N ALA A 218 4.48 -0.40 -10.78
CA ALA A 218 4.42 0.82 -9.98
C ALA A 218 3.49 1.87 -10.60
N TYR A 219 3.33 1.85 -11.93
CA TYR A 219 2.33 2.65 -12.65
C TYR A 219 0.89 2.23 -12.29
N ASP A 220 0.54 0.96 -12.52
CA ASP A 220 -0.81 0.42 -12.28
C ASP A 220 -1.26 0.56 -10.82
N LEU A 221 -0.38 0.23 -9.86
CA LEU A 221 -0.66 0.39 -8.44
C LEU A 221 -0.97 1.86 -8.07
N THR A 222 -0.33 2.81 -8.76
CA THR A 222 -0.58 4.24 -8.55
C THR A 222 -1.91 4.69 -9.19
N LEU A 223 -2.32 4.11 -10.33
CA LEU A 223 -3.66 4.29 -10.88
C LEU A 223 -4.75 3.80 -9.90
N PHE A 224 -4.56 2.61 -9.30
CA PHE A 224 -5.49 2.08 -8.30
C PHE A 224 -5.61 2.98 -7.07
N ALA A 225 -4.50 3.54 -6.59
CA ALA A 225 -4.51 4.52 -5.51
C ALA A 225 -5.25 5.81 -5.90
N ARG A 226 -4.96 6.39 -7.08
CA ARG A 226 -5.58 7.64 -7.57
C ARG A 226 -7.08 7.51 -7.79
N SER A 227 -7.56 6.34 -8.26
CA SER A 227 -8.98 6.03 -8.42
C SER A 227 -9.67 5.72 -7.09
N GLY A 228 -9.02 4.93 -6.22
CA GLY A 228 -9.49 4.58 -4.88
C GLY A 228 -9.77 5.81 -4.03
N LEU A 229 -8.77 6.69 -3.92
CA LEU A 229 -8.83 7.91 -3.12
C LEU A 229 -9.95 8.90 -3.52
N GLN A 230 -10.54 8.81 -4.72
CA GLN A 230 -11.74 9.60 -5.06
C GLN A 230 -12.92 9.30 -4.12
N LYS A 231 -12.98 8.08 -3.56
CA LYS A 231 -14.08 7.57 -2.73
C LYS A 231 -13.81 7.92 -1.27
N ALA A 232 -14.77 8.59 -0.62
CA ALA A 232 -14.64 9.02 0.79
C ALA A 232 -14.28 7.86 1.73
N ASP A 233 -15.01 6.75 1.61
CA ASP A 233 -14.78 5.51 2.37
C ASP A 233 -13.37 4.93 2.18
N PHE A 234 -12.80 4.96 0.98
CA PHE A 234 -11.42 4.49 0.76
C PHE A 234 -10.44 5.36 1.53
N ARG A 235 -10.63 6.69 1.51
CA ARG A 235 -9.81 7.63 2.29
C ARG A 235 -9.96 7.38 3.79
N GLU A 236 -11.17 7.15 4.28
CA GLU A 236 -11.46 6.80 5.68
C GLU A 236 -10.68 5.55 6.12
N TYR A 237 -10.83 4.42 5.41
CA TYR A 237 -10.16 3.18 5.79
C TYR A 237 -8.64 3.25 5.65
N CYS A 238 -8.12 3.89 4.59
CA CYS A 238 -6.67 3.93 4.37
C CYS A 238 -5.96 4.89 5.33
N SER A 239 -6.61 5.99 5.75
CA SER A 239 -6.05 6.98 6.69
C SER A 239 -6.28 6.63 8.17
N THR A 240 -7.15 5.66 8.48
CA THR A 240 -7.39 5.21 9.86
C THR A 240 -6.16 4.50 10.43
N ALA A 241 -5.53 5.12 11.43
CA ALA A 241 -4.31 4.61 12.08
C ALA A 241 -4.58 3.45 13.08
N THR A 242 -5.72 3.48 13.78
CA THR A 242 -6.13 2.43 14.74
C THR A 242 -7.65 2.31 14.81
N ALA A 243 -8.17 1.12 15.06
CA ALA A 243 -9.58 0.86 15.31
C ALA A 243 -9.79 -0.27 16.34
N LYS A 244 -11.04 -0.55 16.70
CA LYS A 244 -11.43 -1.78 17.42
C LYS A 244 -12.07 -2.73 16.41
N PHE A 245 -11.61 -3.98 16.38
CA PHE A 245 -12.21 -5.04 15.59
C PHE A 245 -13.03 -5.98 16.50
N PRO A 246 -14.22 -6.44 16.08
CA PRO A 246 -15.09 -7.22 16.95
C PRO A 246 -14.66 -8.69 17.00
N GLY A 247 -14.37 -9.17 18.21
CA GLY A 247 -13.87 -10.51 18.46
C GLY A 247 -14.96 -11.54 18.75
N GLU A 248 -14.58 -12.56 19.52
CA GLU A 248 -15.44 -13.66 19.92
C GLU A 248 -16.43 -13.29 21.06
N TYR A 249 -17.41 -14.15 21.29
CA TYR A 249 -18.36 -14.04 22.40
C TYR A 249 -17.83 -14.71 23.66
N LYS A 250 -17.58 -13.95 24.73
CA LYS A 250 -17.23 -14.49 26.06
C LYS A 250 -18.40 -14.39 27.03
N LYS A 251 -18.38 -15.20 28.09
CA LYS A 251 -19.39 -15.18 29.16
C LYS A 251 -19.23 -13.90 29.98
N ASP A 252 -20.26 -13.06 30.02
CA ASP A 252 -20.28 -11.88 30.87
C ASP A 252 -20.42 -12.31 32.35
N LYS A 253 -19.30 -12.20 33.09
CA LYS A 253 -19.23 -12.51 34.53
C LYS A 253 -20.07 -11.58 35.40
N LYS A 254 -20.50 -10.41 34.89
CA LYS A 254 -21.35 -9.44 35.60
C LYS A 254 -22.83 -9.63 35.25
N ASN A 255 -23.17 -9.94 34.00
CA ASN A 255 -24.56 -10.11 33.54
C ASN A 255 -25.04 -11.57 33.50
N LYS A 256 -24.99 -12.27 34.64
CA LYS A 256 -25.56 -13.62 34.85
C LYS A 256 -25.21 -14.64 33.75
N GLY A 257 -24.02 -14.57 33.16
CA GLY A 257 -23.55 -15.51 32.14
C GLY A 257 -24.09 -15.30 30.72
N LYS A 258 -24.79 -14.19 30.43
CA LYS A 258 -25.11 -13.80 29.05
C LYS A 258 -23.82 -13.71 28.21
N LYS A 259 -23.87 -14.11 26.94
CA LYS A 259 -22.74 -13.93 26.01
C LYS A 259 -22.63 -12.45 25.62
N LYS A 260 -21.46 -11.85 25.82
CA LYS A 260 -21.12 -10.52 25.29
C LYS A 260 -20.01 -10.67 24.25
N ARG A 261 -20.12 -9.98 23.12
CA ARG A 261 -19.04 -9.91 22.14
C ARG A 261 -17.95 -8.96 22.63
N GLU A 262 -16.70 -9.41 22.58
CA GLU A 262 -15.55 -8.56 22.90
C GLU A 262 -15.03 -7.83 21.65
N SER A 263 -14.05 -6.96 21.84
CA SER A 263 -13.35 -6.26 20.76
C SER A 263 -11.87 -6.15 21.11
N PHE A 264 -11.00 -6.22 20.12
CA PHE A 264 -9.56 -6.03 20.29
C PHE A 264 -9.06 -4.87 19.44
N GLY A 265 -7.92 -4.29 19.83
CA GLY A 265 -7.31 -3.19 19.08
C GLY A 265 -6.65 -3.71 17.80
N ILE A 266 -6.84 -2.98 16.70
CA ILE A 266 -6.09 -3.15 15.46
C ILE A 266 -5.41 -1.83 15.09
N GLN A 267 -4.19 -1.92 14.56
CA GLN A 267 -3.37 -0.79 14.12
C GLN A 267 -3.04 -0.96 12.64
N ASN A 268 -2.87 0.16 11.93
CA ASN A 268 -2.55 0.18 10.52
C ASN A 268 -1.10 -0.28 10.26
N THR A 269 -0.94 -1.22 9.33
CA THR A 269 0.35 -1.78 8.93
C THR A 269 1.19 -0.83 8.08
N ASN A 270 0.62 0.28 7.59
CA ASN A 270 1.37 1.41 7.04
C ASN A 270 2.16 2.12 8.15
N ARG A 271 3.48 1.87 8.19
CA ARG A 271 4.37 2.39 9.24
C ARG A 271 4.63 3.90 9.14
N LEU A 272 4.58 4.49 7.93
CA LEU A 272 4.66 5.95 7.75
C LEU A 272 3.43 6.67 8.31
N LEU A 273 2.25 6.02 8.30
CA LEU A 273 1.04 6.55 8.92
C LEU A 273 1.05 6.41 10.45
N THR A 274 1.65 5.35 11.00
CA THR A 274 1.56 5.04 12.45
C THR A 274 2.78 5.43 13.28
N GLY A 275 3.93 5.74 12.64
CA GLY A 275 5.18 6.04 13.34
C GLY A 275 5.83 4.83 14.01
N TYR A 276 5.48 3.62 13.59
CA TYR A 276 5.99 2.36 14.15
C TYR A 276 7.29 1.94 13.45
N GLU A 277 8.39 1.85 14.20
CA GLU A 277 9.77 1.55 13.73
C GLU A 277 10.38 2.54 12.70
N VAL A 278 9.62 3.50 12.20
CA VAL A 278 10.08 4.65 11.39
C VAL A 278 9.36 5.93 11.83
N PRO A 279 9.94 7.12 11.63
CA PRO A 279 9.23 8.38 11.87
C PRO A 279 7.91 8.44 11.08
N GLN A 280 6.86 9.00 11.68
CA GLN A 280 5.60 9.27 11.00
C GLN A 280 5.83 10.33 9.91
N TYR A 281 5.43 10.06 8.67
CA TYR A 281 5.68 10.98 7.57
C TYR A 281 4.71 12.16 7.60
N LYS A 282 5.23 13.40 7.64
CA LYS A 282 4.40 14.61 7.72
C LYS A 282 3.50 14.72 6.48
N GLY A 283 2.20 14.86 6.70
CA GLY A 283 1.22 15.03 5.63
C GLY A 283 0.73 13.73 4.98
N ILE A 284 1.17 12.55 5.43
CA ILE A 284 0.70 11.25 4.94
C ILE A 284 -0.80 11.05 5.24
N ALA A 285 -1.56 10.48 4.29
CA ALA A 285 -2.97 10.12 4.47
C ALA A 285 -3.27 8.64 4.12
N GLY A 286 -2.25 7.78 4.21
CA GLY A 286 -2.43 6.32 4.20
C GLY A 286 -2.10 5.65 2.86
N VAL A 287 -3.14 5.16 2.18
CA VAL A 287 -3.08 4.14 1.10
C VAL A 287 -2.68 2.75 1.62
N LYS A 288 -1.63 2.05 1.14
CA LYS A 288 -1.42 0.62 1.48
C LYS A 288 0.01 0.10 1.30
N ASN A 289 0.43 -0.74 2.25
CA ASN A 289 1.66 -1.56 2.19
C ASN A 289 1.37 -3.03 1.81
N GLY A 290 2.39 -3.75 1.36
CA GLY A 290 2.37 -5.20 1.17
C GLY A 290 3.72 -5.86 1.43
N TYR A 291 3.67 -7.16 1.72
CA TYR A 291 4.82 -8.06 1.71
C TYR A 291 4.35 -9.46 1.35
N THR A 292 5.10 -10.15 0.49
CA THR A 292 5.05 -11.61 0.27
C THR A 292 6.45 -12.12 -0.10
N THR A 293 6.64 -13.43 -0.17
CA THR A 293 7.96 -14.04 -0.43
C THR A 293 8.46 -13.73 -1.84
N HIS A 294 7.58 -13.70 -2.85
CA HIS A 294 7.98 -13.40 -4.23
C HIS A 294 7.93 -11.90 -4.58
N ALA A 295 7.17 -11.08 -3.84
CA ALA A 295 7.10 -9.63 -4.06
C ALA A 295 8.19 -8.83 -3.34
N GLY A 296 8.77 -9.38 -2.27
CA GLY A 296 9.47 -8.58 -1.26
C GLY A 296 8.52 -7.55 -0.64
N SER A 297 9.05 -6.38 -0.25
CA SER A 297 8.25 -5.28 0.30
C SER A 297 7.68 -4.37 -0.79
N THR A 298 6.38 -4.07 -0.74
CA THR A 298 5.71 -3.13 -1.65
C THR A 298 4.94 -2.05 -0.87
N PHE A 299 4.84 -0.85 -1.43
CA PHE A 299 4.11 0.25 -0.81
C PHE A 299 3.58 1.23 -1.84
N THR A 300 2.35 1.70 -1.64
CA THR A 300 1.84 2.95 -2.23
C THR A 300 1.33 3.83 -1.11
N GLY A 301 1.71 5.11 -1.14
CA GLY A 301 1.28 6.13 -0.19
C GLY A 301 0.75 7.38 -0.88
N VAL A 302 -0.03 8.18 -0.15
CA VAL A 302 -0.40 9.55 -0.54
C VAL A 302 -0.01 10.52 0.57
N ALA A 303 0.49 11.70 0.21
CA ALA A 303 0.77 12.80 1.14
C ALA A 303 0.37 14.16 0.56
N GLN A 304 0.03 15.12 1.44
CA GLN A 304 -0.27 16.51 1.07
C GLN A 304 0.65 17.49 1.82
N HIS A 305 1.29 18.41 1.10
CA HIS A 305 2.03 19.55 1.65
C HIS A 305 1.53 20.82 0.97
N GLY A 306 0.94 21.75 1.73
CA GLY A 306 0.26 22.91 1.15
C GLY A 306 -0.89 22.48 0.24
N ASP A 307 -0.93 22.99 -0.98
CA ASP A 307 -1.90 22.60 -2.00
C ASP A 307 -1.50 21.38 -2.83
N ARG A 308 -0.22 20.96 -2.78
CA ARG A 308 0.31 19.84 -3.59
C ARG A 308 -0.03 18.50 -2.92
N VAL A 309 -0.63 17.58 -3.67
CA VAL A 309 -0.91 16.20 -3.26
C VAL A 309 -0.10 15.25 -4.13
N LEU A 310 0.77 14.44 -3.52
CA LEU A 310 1.62 13.48 -4.23
C LEU A 310 1.26 12.04 -3.90
N LEU A 311 1.40 11.17 -4.90
CA LEU A 311 1.41 9.72 -4.78
C LEU A 311 2.85 9.21 -4.97
N VAL A 312 3.25 8.25 -4.14
CA VAL A 312 4.51 7.52 -4.30
C VAL A 312 4.25 6.02 -4.20
N THR A 313 4.75 5.25 -5.16
CA THR A 313 4.77 3.79 -5.14
C THR A 313 6.22 3.29 -5.19
N VAL A 314 6.54 2.27 -4.39
CA VAL A 314 7.82 1.57 -4.37
C VAL A 314 7.57 0.06 -4.31
N MET A 315 8.26 -0.70 -5.17
CA MET A 315 8.18 -2.15 -5.27
C MET A 315 9.57 -2.78 -5.11
N ASN A 316 9.66 -3.77 -4.21
CA ASN A 316 10.80 -4.62 -3.94
C ASN A 316 12.17 -3.90 -3.79
N PRO A 317 12.39 -3.11 -2.72
CA PRO A 317 13.72 -2.63 -2.36
C PRO A 317 14.71 -3.78 -2.15
N GLN A 318 15.81 -3.78 -2.90
CA GLN A 318 16.82 -4.86 -2.87
C GLN A 318 17.82 -4.75 -1.71
N LYS A 319 17.83 -3.65 -0.95
CA LYS A 319 18.63 -3.55 0.27
C LYS A 319 18.04 -4.38 1.39
N GLU A 320 18.87 -5.20 2.03
CA GLU A 320 18.55 -5.94 3.27
C GLU A 320 18.51 -5.04 4.53
N GLU A 321 17.95 -3.83 4.40
CA GLU A 321 17.73 -2.89 5.49
C GLU A 321 16.28 -2.95 5.98
N ALA A 322 16.11 -3.03 7.32
CA ALA A 322 14.78 -2.91 7.92
C ALA A 322 14.08 -1.61 7.48
N ASN A 323 12.80 -1.74 7.10
CA ASN A 323 11.93 -0.66 6.66
C ASN A 323 12.33 0.09 5.38
N GLU A 324 13.19 -0.45 4.50
CA GLU A 324 13.67 0.31 3.32
C GLU A 324 12.55 0.79 2.39
N VAL A 325 11.45 0.04 2.21
CA VAL A 325 10.30 0.51 1.41
C VAL A 325 9.69 1.82 1.94
N TYR A 326 9.70 2.01 3.26
CA TYR A 326 9.20 3.21 3.92
C TYR A 326 10.24 4.34 3.90
N LYS A 327 11.53 4.00 4.06
CA LYS A 327 12.65 4.95 3.93
C LYS A 327 12.73 5.52 2.51
N GLU A 328 12.68 4.67 1.48
CA GLU A 328 12.69 5.08 0.06
C GLU A 328 11.45 5.91 -0.30
N THR A 329 10.26 5.48 0.12
CA THR A 329 9.05 6.30 -0.09
C THR A 329 9.17 7.68 0.57
N SER A 330 9.73 7.77 1.78
CA SER A 330 9.97 9.06 2.45
C SER A 330 10.96 9.94 1.68
N LYS A 331 12.09 9.38 1.22
CA LYS A 331 13.07 10.08 0.36
C LYS A 331 12.43 10.59 -0.93
N LEU A 332 11.55 9.80 -1.55
CA LEU A 332 10.85 10.12 -2.80
C LEU A 332 9.78 11.21 -2.61
N PHE A 333 9.00 11.20 -1.51
CA PHE A 333 8.12 12.32 -1.16
C PHE A 333 8.92 13.59 -0.88
N ASP A 334 9.98 13.50 -0.07
CA ASP A 334 10.86 14.63 0.28
C ASP A 334 11.56 15.25 -0.92
N TRP A 335 11.81 14.47 -1.97
CA TRP A 335 12.26 14.97 -3.27
C TRP A 335 11.09 15.59 -4.04
N GLY A 336 9.98 14.87 -4.20
CA GLY A 336 8.81 15.29 -4.98
C GLY A 336 8.26 16.65 -4.57
N PHE A 337 8.06 16.89 -3.26
CA PHE A 337 7.58 18.19 -2.76
C PHE A 337 8.57 19.36 -2.96
N LYS A 338 9.87 19.08 -3.19
CA LYS A 338 10.90 20.09 -3.49
C LYS A 338 11.15 20.25 -5.00
N ALA A 339 10.69 19.28 -5.81
CA ALA A 339 10.98 19.15 -7.23
C ALA A 339 9.76 19.41 -8.14
N ALA A 340 8.53 19.29 -7.65
CA ALA A 340 7.30 19.32 -8.45
C ALA A 340 7.24 20.49 -9.45
N ASP A 341 7.42 21.73 -8.98
CA ASP A 341 7.35 22.93 -9.84
C ASP A 341 8.66 23.19 -10.63
N LYS A 342 9.60 22.24 -10.58
CA LYS A 342 10.97 22.32 -11.12
C LYS A 342 11.36 21.10 -11.96
N VAL A 343 10.40 20.27 -12.36
CA VAL A 343 10.61 19.18 -13.33
C VAL A 343 9.68 19.33 -14.53
N GLU A 344 10.09 18.87 -15.71
CA GLU A 344 9.11 18.52 -16.73
C GLU A 344 8.57 17.12 -16.42
N PRO A 345 7.24 16.88 -16.48
CA PRO A 345 6.68 15.55 -16.34
C PRO A 345 7.32 14.56 -17.32
N VAL A 346 7.66 13.37 -16.83
CA VAL A 346 8.19 12.27 -17.67
C VAL A 346 7.09 11.40 -18.28
N GLY A 347 5.84 11.63 -17.87
CA GLY A 347 4.63 10.98 -18.37
C GLY A 347 3.43 11.43 -17.54
N THR A 348 2.28 10.76 -17.70
CA THR A 348 1.05 11.06 -16.97
C THR A 348 0.29 9.78 -16.57
N LEU A 349 -0.36 9.82 -15.41
CA LEU A 349 -1.36 8.84 -15.00
C LEU A 349 -2.62 9.03 -15.85
N VAL A 350 -2.85 8.15 -16.81
CA VAL A 350 -3.99 8.23 -17.74
C VAL A 350 -5.34 8.25 -17.02
N ARG A 351 -6.33 8.89 -17.63
CA ARG A 351 -7.70 8.95 -17.11
C ARG A 351 -8.45 7.64 -17.43
N PRO A 352 -9.39 7.18 -16.58
CA PRO A 352 -10.20 5.98 -16.88
C PRO A 352 -11.10 6.21 -18.09
N GLY A 353 -11.23 5.20 -18.95
CA GLY A 353 -12.02 5.28 -20.20
C GLY A 353 -11.39 4.52 -21.38
N PRO A 354 -12.13 4.39 -22.50
CA PRO A 354 -11.69 3.60 -23.65
C PRO A 354 -10.48 4.23 -24.34
N LYS A 355 -9.28 3.69 -24.06
CA LYS A 355 -7.96 4.16 -24.55
C LYS A 355 -7.69 5.64 -24.29
N GLY A 356 -7.04 5.93 -23.16
CA GLY A 356 -6.65 7.29 -22.75
C GLY A 356 -5.57 7.95 -23.64
N LEU A 357 -5.90 8.25 -24.89
CA LEU A 357 -5.06 8.95 -25.88
C LEU A 357 -5.64 10.32 -26.25
N GLU A 358 -5.96 11.14 -25.25
CA GLU A 358 -6.08 12.59 -25.40
C GLU A 358 -4.95 13.28 -24.61
N SER A 359 -3.73 13.20 -25.14
CA SER A 359 -2.64 14.09 -24.72
C SER A 359 -3.03 15.52 -25.10
N GLY A 360 -3.29 16.37 -24.11
CA GLY A 360 -3.87 17.70 -24.27
C GLY A 360 -2.97 18.75 -24.93
N SER A 361 -2.63 18.56 -26.22
CA SER A 361 -2.01 19.57 -27.08
C SER A 361 -3.04 20.61 -27.58
N GLY A 362 -3.71 21.29 -26.64
CA GLY A 362 -4.65 22.37 -26.94
C GLY A 362 -3.95 23.72 -27.02
N SER A 363 -3.40 24.06 -28.19
CA SER A 363 -2.84 25.40 -28.45
C SER A 363 -3.93 26.47 -28.53
N ASP A 364 -3.62 27.68 -28.05
CA ASP A 364 -4.51 28.85 -28.16
C ASP A 364 -4.98 29.10 -29.61
N GLY A 365 -6.29 29.28 -29.79
CA GLY A 365 -6.91 29.56 -31.08
C GLY A 365 -8.17 30.40 -30.91
N ALA A 366 -8.08 31.70 -31.17
CA ALA A 366 -9.18 32.63 -30.95
C ALA A 366 -10.30 32.48 -32.00
N GLY A 367 -11.55 32.35 -31.52
CA GLY A 367 -12.77 32.38 -32.33
C GLY A 367 -13.87 33.13 -31.58
N GLY A 368 -14.41 34.19 -32.18
CA GLY A 368 -15.15 35.22 -31.44
C GLY A 368 -16.67 35.20 -31.55
N SER A 369 -17.30 35.93 -30.62
CA SER A 369 -18.71 36.37 -30.57
C SER A 369 -19.80 35.32 -30.25
N GLY A 370 -20.74 35.72 -29.38
CA GLY A 370 -21.81 34.84 -28.87
C GLY A 370 -22.69 35.46 -27.79
N LYS A 371 -23.00 36.77 -27.89
CA LYS A 371 -23.71 37.55 -26.86
C LYS A 371 -25.15 37.04 -26.63
N LYS A 372 -25.45 36.54 -25.42
CA LYS A 372 -26.81 36.57 -24.84
C LYS A 372 -26.79 36.94 -23.36
N THR A 373 -27.81 37.70 -22.97
CA THR A 373 -28.05 38.26 -21.64
C THR A 373 -29.08 37.43 -20.88
N GLY A 374 -29.04 37.46 -19.55
CA GLY A 374 -30.06 36.90 -18.68
C GLY A 374 -29.66 37.06 -17.21
N ASP A 375 -30.35 37.91 -16.47
CA ASP A 375 -30.16 38.09 -15.04
C ASP A 375 -30.55 36.85 -14.23
N HIS A 376 -30.05 36.74 -12.99
CA HIS A 376 -30.94 36.73 -11.82
C HIS A 376 -30.17 36.96 -10.50
N ALA A 377 -30.55 38.06 -9.84
CA ALA A 377 -30.39 38.43 -8.43
C ALA A 377 -29.45 37.60 -7.51
N GLN A 378 -28.44 38.28 -6.97
CA GLN A 378 -27.91 37.96 -5.64
C GLN A 378 -28.89 38.45 -4.55
N ALA A 379 -29.01 37.70 -3.46
CA ALA A 379 -29.59 38.18 -2.21
C ALA A 379 -28.70 37.71 -1.05
N ALA A 380 -27.95 38.64 -0.46
CA ALA A 380 -27.12 38.41 0.72
C ALA A 380 -27.77 39.10 1.93
N VAL A 381 -27.80 38.41 3.07
CA VAL A 381 -28.26 38.98 4.35
C VAL A 381 -27.29 38.62 5.46
N SER A 382 -26.73 39.66 6.10
CA SER A 382 -26.11 39.57 7.42
C SER A 382 -27.17 39.84 8.50
N PRO A 383 -26.98 39.34 9.73
CA PRO A 383 -26.32 40.13 10.77
C PRO A 383 -25.00 39.46 11.23
N GLY A 384 -24.14 40.08 12.04
CA GLY A 384 -24.25 41.34 12.77
C GLY A 384 -23.65 41.16 14.16
N GLU A 385 -22.57 41.87 14.47
CA GLU A 385 -21.78 41.70 15.71
C GLU A 385 -22.36 42.52 16.87
N ASP A 386 -22.24 42.00 18.10
CA ASP A 386 -22.15 42.81 19.32
C ASP A 386 -21.73 41.97 20.55
N GLY A 387 -21.27 42.60 21.64
CA GLY A 387 -21.40 42.02 23.00
C GLY A 387 -20.19 41.37 23.69
N SER A 388 -19.17 42.19 24.01
CA SER A 388 -18.22 42.07 25.14
C SER A 388 -18.58 41.14 26.34
N GLY A 389 -17.59 40.43 26.93
CA GLY A 389 -17.56 40.28 28.40
C GLY A 389 -16.78 39.13 29.08
N SER A 390 -15.69 39.48 29.77
CA SER A 390 -15.23 38.97 31.10
C SER A 390 -15.00 37.47 31.40
N GLY A 391 -13.75 37.16 31.77
CA GLY A 391 -13.38 36.05 32.68
C GLY A 391 -13.22 34.64 32.07
N GLY A 392 -12.37 33.76 32.60
CA GLY A 392 -11.38 33.93 33.66
C GLY A 392 -10.96 32.60 34.29
N MET A 393 -9.66 32.31 34.30
CA MET A 393 -9.00 31.16 34.97
C MET A 393 -9.42 29.74 34.52
N TRP A 394 -8.47 28.98 33.94
CA TRP A 394 -8.19 27.57 34.31
C TRP A 394 -6.83 27.15 33.73
N THR A 395 -5.89 26.79 34.60
CA THR A 395 -4.54 26.36 34.20
C THR A 395 -4.34 24.85 34.33
N ALA A 396 -3.67 24.31 33.31
CA ALA A 396 -2.73 23.19 33.35
C ALA A 396 -3.20 21.72 33.15
N VAL A 397 -2.23 20.97 32.61
CA VAL A 397 -2.09 19.50 32.45
C VAL A 397 -3.00 18.79 31.43
N GLY A 398 -2.39 18.32 30.35
CA GLY A 398 -3.07 17.53 29.30
C GLY A 398 -2.15 17.04 28.16
N VAL A 399 -0.93 16.59 28.47
CA VAL A 399 0.09 16.20 27.45
C VAL A 399 -0.22 14.83 26.83
N THR A 400 -1.34 14.72 26.10
CA THR A 400 -1.66 13.55 25.24
C THR A 400 -2.58 13.89 24.05
N GLY A 401 -2.71 15.17 23.67
CA GLY A 401 -3.63 15.60 22.58
C GLY A 401 -3.00 15.94 21.22
N GLY A 402 -1.73 16.36 21.19
CA GLY A 402 -1.15 17.06 20.02
C GLY A 402 -1.21 16.30 18.69
N SER A 403 -0.86 15.01 18.69
CA SER A 403 -0.82 14.20 17.47
C SER A 403 -2.20 13.96 16.87
N LEU A 404 -3.22 13.68 17.70
CA LEU A 404 -4.56 13.32 17.21
C LEU A 404 -5.28 14.51 16.55
N VAL A 405 -5.11 15.72 17.08
CA VAL A 405 -5.73 16.93 16.51
C VAL A 405 -5.10 17.28 15.16
N LEU A 406 -3.77 17.17 15.03
CA LEU A 406 -3.08 17.43 13.76
C LEU A 406 -3.37 16.36 12.70
N LEU A 407 -3.45 15.09 13.09
CA LEU A 407 -3.80 13.99 12.16
C LEU A 407 -5.25 14.11 11.68
N GLY A 408 -6.18 14.44 12.57
CA GLY A 408 -7.56 14.74 12.21
C GLY A 408 -7.67 15.90 11.22
N GLY A 409 -6.92 17.00 11.44
CA GLY A 409 -6.93 18.18 10.57
C GLY A 409 -6.47 17.88 9.13
N VAL A 410 -5.38 17.14 8.95
CA VAL A 410 -4.87 16.80 7.60
C VAL A 410 -5.76 15.77 6.91
N ALA A 411 -6.20 14.72 7.60
CA ALA A 411 -7.13 13.74 7.02
C ALA A 411 -8.45 14.41 6.61
N TYR A 412 -8.97 15.35 7.41
CA TYR A 412 -10.14 16.15 7.08
C TYR A 412 -9.91 17.08 5.88
N ALA A 413 -8.72 17.69 5.74
CA ALA A 413 -8.39 18.53 4.60
C ALA A 413 -8.35 17.74 3.28
N VAL A 414 -7.65 16.59 3.26
CA VAL A 414 -7.65 15.65 2.12
C VAL A 414 -9.07 15.16 1.82
N HIS A 415 -9.83 14.82 2.86
CA HIS A 415 -11.22 14.36 2.74
C HIS A 415 -12.16 15.44 2.17
N ARG A 416 -11.91 16.73 2.45
CA ARG A 416 -12.72 17.86 1.97
C ARG A 416 -12.34 18.32 0.55
N ARG A 417 -11.10 18.09 0.11
CA ARG A 417 -10.61 18.51 -1.22
C ARG A 417 -10.93 17.51 -2.34
N TRP A 418 -11.06 16.22 -2.01
CA TRP A 418 -11.39 15.17 -2.99
C TRP A 418 -12.84 14.70 -2.84
N PRO A 419 -13.56 14.29 -3.91
CA PRO A 419 -13.08 13.95 -5.26
C PRO A 419 -12.75 15.14 -6.16
N LEU A 420 -11.99 14.87 -7.23
CA LEU A 420 -11.62 15.85 -8.25
C LEU A 420 -12.87 16.43 -8.96
N PRO A 421 -13.02 17.77 -9.06
CA PRO A 421 -14.25 18.40 -9.58
C PRO A 421 -14.68 17.98 -11.00
N GLU A 422 -13.75 17.58 -11.88
CA GLU A 422 -14.08 17.10 -13.23
C GLU A 422 -14.74 15.73 -13.24
N LEU A 423 -14.29 14.80 -12.37
CA LEU A 423 -14.78 13.41 -12.35
C LEU A 423 -16.23 13.31 -11.85
N VAL A 424 -16.64 14.20 -10.93
CA VAL A 424 -18.02 14.21 -10.42
C VAL A 424 -19.01 14.68 -11.49
N ARG A 425 -18.68 15.74 -12.23
CA ARG A 425 -19.62 16.40 -13.16
C ARG A 425 -20.14 15.50 -14.29
N ARG A 426 -19.37 14.50 -14.73
CA ARG A 426 -19.80 13.55 -15.77
C ARG A 426 -20.64 12.38 -15.24
N ARG A 427 -20.65 12.10 -13.92
CA ARG A 427 -21.39 10.94 -13.35
C ARG A 427 -22.87 11.21 -13.05
N SER A 428 -23.37 12.41 -13.36
CA SER A 428 -24.78 12.80 -13.20
C SER A 428 -25.50 13.03 -14.55
N ARG A 429 -24.96 12.47 -15.65
CA ARG A 429 -25.59 12.43 -16.98
C ARG A 429 -25.29 11.08 -17.65
N GLY A 430 -26.03 10.05 -17.24
CA GLY A 430 -26.01 8.68 -17.76
C GLY A 430 -27.23 7.94 -17.21
#